data_AF-A0A3C8CD29-F1
#
_entry.id   AF-A0A3C8CD29-F1
#
_cell.length_a   1.000
_cell.length_b   1.000
_cell.length_c   1.000
_cell.angle_alpha   90.00
_cell.angle_beta   90.00
_cell.angle_gamma   90.00
#
_symmetry.space_group_name_H-M   'P 1'
#
loop_
_entity.id
_entity.type
_entity.pdbx_description
1 polymer ?
#
loop_
_entity_poly.entity_id
_entity_poly.type
_entity_poly.pdbx_seq_one_letter_code
_entity_poly.pdbx_strand_id
1 'polypeptide(L)'
;MKSIQCILSAFIILFSLGTTQAHQDSAPFSGAISELIKVHHAHIEDEQSINFSFYDDFQKEEDSEKRPAFETTLEFGIAWADDFSFGSEFSIPFSDTGTNDNQYELGDIEIMPIKYAFLNQPETVLTGGISIGLPTGDGEKGFGEEQTKLGAVLFFDKSWRNWFFGANAEYESVISGPVETEVEFAFALSYSFIEGTGHGIAPSKPDQSFVPVISLEIISESILSGLEKENDTFTILPSVHLWNPASGWQASLGGEVPLSSYKANDFQIHFKLKNHFDWSHLLN
;
A
#
# COMPACT_ATOMS: atom_id res chain seq x y z
N MET A 1 16.36 17.74 9.90
CA MET A 1 17.56 17.45 9.07
C MET A 1 17.80 15.96 8.89
N LYS A 2 17.64 15.10 9.91
CA LYS A 2 17.77 13.63 9.77
C LYS A 2 16.65 12.98 8.93
N SER A 3 15.41 13.43 9.08
CA SER A 3 14.25 12.95 8.30
C SER A 3 14.42 13.19 6.79
N ILE A 4 14.91 14.38 6.41
CA ILE A 4 15.26 14.72 5.02
C ILE A 4 16.37 13.79 4.48
N GLN A 5 17.34 13.40 5.30
CA GLN A 5 18.41 12.49 4.87
C GLN A 5 17.92 11.06 4.67
N CYS A 6 17.01 10.54 5.51
CA CYS A 6 16.37 9.25 5.28
C CYS A 6 15.50 9.26 4.02
N ILE A 7 14.67 10.28 3.85
CA ILE A 7 13.84 10.47 2.64
C ILE A 7 14.73 10.53 1.39
N LEU A 8 15.81 11.32 1.40
CA LEU A 8 16.75 11.39 0.28
C LEU A 8 17.47 10.06 0.04
N SER A 9 17.80 9.30 1.08
CA SER A 9 18.46 8.00 0.92
C SER A 9 17.51 6.95 0.34
N ALA A 10 16.26 6.93 0.78
CA ALA A 10 15.21 6.09 0.21
C ALA A 10 14.93 6.45 -1.26
N PHE A 11 14.85 7.75 -1.57
CA PHE A 11 14.78 8.26 -2.94
C PHE A 11 15.98 7.79 -3.78
N ILE A 12 17.21 7.89 -3.27
CA ILE A 12 18.41 7.44 -3.99
C ILE A 12 18.37 5.93 -4.24
N ILE A 13 17.94 5.12 -3.28
CA ILE A 13 17.79 3.66 -3.44
C ILE A 13 16.76 3.36 -4.54
N LEU A 14 15.57 3.97 -4.48
CA LEU A 14 14.51 3.79 -5.49
C LEU A 14 15.00 4.14 -6.90
N PHE A 15 15.64 5.31 -7.06
CA PHE A 15 16.10 5.82 -8.35
C PHE A 15 17.37 5.13 -8.88
N SER A 16 18.18 4.53 -8.01
CA SER A 16 19.39 3.81 -8.42
C SER A 16 19.12 2.40 -8.96
N LEU A 17 17.91 1.88 -8.75
CA LEU A 17 17.53 0.51 -9.09
C LEU A 17 16.57 0.43 -10.30
N GLY A 18 15.62 1.34 -10.49
CA GLY A 18 14.57 1.16 -11.52
C GLY A 18 15.02 1.12 -12.99
N THR A 19 14.79 0.00 -13.70
CA THR A 19 15.02 -0.12 -15.16
C THR A 19 13.91 -0.80 -15.97
N THR A 20 12.69 -1.01 -15.45
CA THR A 20 11.66 -1.80 -16.18
C THR A 20 10.29 -1.11 -16.31
N GLN A 21 9.45 -1.63 -17.22
CA GLN A 21 8.21 -1.04 -17.77
C GLN A 21 6.98 -1.22 -16.85
N ALA A 22 5.81 -0.66 -17.22
CA ALA A 22 4.63 -0.42 -16.34
C ALA A 22 3.87 -1.60 -15.73
N HIS A 23 4.09 -2.79 -16.25
CA HIS A 23 3.94 -4.03 -15.49
C HIS A 23 5.26 -4.77 -15.70
N GLN A 24 5.63 -5.67 -14.79
CA GLN A 24 6.77 -6.54 -15.02
C GLN A 24 6.69 -7.14 -16.43
N ASP A 25 7.81 -7.10 -17.16
CA ASP A 25 7.83 -7.56 -18.55
C ASP A 25 7.29 -9.00 -18.61
N SER A 26 6.29 -9.23 -19.48
CA SER A 26 5.51 -10.48 -19.65
C SER A 26 4.30 -10.70 -18.74
N ALA A 27 4.02 -9.79 -17.80
CA ALA A 27 2.80 -9.84 -16.99
C ALA A 27 1.54 -9.85 -17.88
N PRO A 28 0.60 -10.78 -17.67
CA PRO A 28 -0.58 -10.94 -18.52
C PRO A 28 -1.72 -9.99 -18.11
N PHE A 29 -1.52 -9.11 -17.14
CA PHE A 29 -2.57 -8.32 -16.53
C PHE A 29 -3.04 -7.17 -17.42
N SER A 30 -4.33 -6.85 -17.29
CA SER A 30 -4.96 -5.70 -17.92
C SER A 30 -4.35 -4.43 -17.35
N GLY A 31 -3.91 -3.52 -18.23
CA GLY A 31 -3.38 -2.24 -17.77
C GLY A 31 -4.41 -1.39 -17.01
N ALA A 32 -5.70 -1.72 -17.05
CA ALA A 32 -6.66 -0.99 -16.23
C ALA A 32 -6.58 -1.32 -14.73
N ILE A 33 -6.01 -2.46 -14.35
CA ILE A 33 -5.74 -2.78 -12.95
C ILE A 33 -4.79 -1.71 -12.42
N SER A 34 -5.28 -0.95 -11.45
CA SER A 34 -4.62 0.27 -11.01
C SER A 34 -3.87 0.04 -9.72
N GLU A 35 -2.73 0.70 -9.61
CA GLU A 35 -1.97 0.78 -8.37
C GLU A 35 -2.50 1.90 -7.51
N LEU A 36 -3.23 1.51 -6.48
CA LEU A 36 -3.89 2.42 -5.57
C LEU A 36 -2.95 2.84 -4.44
N ILE A 37 -3.41 3.78 -3.62
CA ILE A 37 -2.57 4.35 -2.57
C ILE A 37 -2.50 3.39 -1.37
N LYS A 38 -3.65 2.98 -0.82
CA LYS A 38 -3.76 2.10 0.35
C LYS A 38 -4.29 0.71 0.02
N VAL A 39 -5.23 0.59 -0.92
CA VAL A 39 -5.76 -0.72 -1.33
C VAL A 39 -4.69 -1.47 -2.11
N HIS A 40 -4.13 -2.52 -1.50
CA HIS A 40 -3.22 -3.45 -2.15
C HIS A 40 -3.89 -4.10 -3.38
N HIS A 41 -3.16 -4.18 -4.49
CA HIS A 41 -3.62 -4.96 -5.64
C HIS A 41 -3.41 -6.46 -5.38
N ALA A 42 -4.18 -7.28 -6.08
CA ALA A 42 -4.16 -8.74 -5.92
C ALA A 42 -3.09 -9.43 -6.76
N HIS A 43 -2.68 -8.85 -7.89
CA HIS A 43 -1.60 -9.42 -8.69
C HIS A 43 -0.25 -9.39 -7.95
N ILE A 44 0.70 -10.19 -8.43
CA ILE A 44 2.01 -10.34 -7.79
C ILE A 44 3.02 -9.98 -8.87
N GLU A 45 3.85 -8.97 -8.62
CA GLU A 45 4.90 -8.53 -9.53
C GLU A 45 6.13 -8.09 -8.75
N ASP A 46 7.25 -7.99 -9.46
CA ASP A 46 8.42 -7.33 -8.96
C ASP A 46 8.23 -5.80 -8.98
N GLU A 47 8.14 -5.23 -7.79
CA GLU A 47 7.80 -3.83 -7.61
C GLU A 47 8.45 -3.21 -6.38
N GLN A 48 8.55 -1.88 -6.43
CA GLN A 48 8.93 -1.09 -5.29
C GLN A 48 8.15 0.22 -5.28
N SER A 49 7.82 0.67 -4.08
CA SER A 49 7.06 1.89 -3.87
C SER A 49 7.58 2.66 -2.66
N ILE A 50 7.40 3.98 -2.71
CA ILE A 50 7.57 4.86 -1.57
C ILE A 50 6.31 5.70 -1.42
N ASN A 51 5.71 5.61 -0.24
CA ASN A 51 4.52 6.34 0.14
C ASN A 51 4.91 7.42 1.13
N PHE A 52 4.32 8.60 0.98
CA PHE A 52 4.42 9.69 1.93
C PHE A 52 3.03 10.05 2.40
N SER A 53 2.87 10.15 3.71
CA SER A 53 1.63 10.55 4.34
C SER A 53 1.86 11.75 5.22
N PHE A 54 1.03 12.77 5.05
CA PHE A 54 1.01 13.97 5.87
C PHE A 54 -0.31 14.05 6.61
N TYR A 55 -0.24 14.05 7.93
CA TYR A 55 -1.40 14.14 8.81
C TYR A 55 -1.60 15.58 9.24
N ASP A 56 -2.82 16.09 9.07
CA ASP A 56 -3.24 17.36 9.64
C ASP A 56 -3.92 17.13 10.98
N ASP A 57 -3.56 17.94 11.98
CA ASP A 57 -4.08 17.82 13.35
C ASP A 57 -4.00 16.39 13.93
N PHE A 58 -2.89 15.69 13.67
CA PHE A 58 -2.61 14.38 14.23
C PHE A 58 -2.59 14.43 15.76
N GLN A 59 -3.28 13.47 16.35
CA GLN A 59 -3.46 13.30 17.77
C GLN A 59 -3.13 11.85 18.14
N LYS A 60 -2.04 11.65 18.88
CA LYS A 60 -1.53 10.32 19.26
C LYS A 60 -2.47 9.59 20.22
N GLU A 61 -2.96 10.32 21.22
CA GLU A 61 -3.91 9.87 22.25
C GLU A 61 -4.99 10.95 22.45
N GLU A 62 -6.18 10.59 22.93
CA GLU A 62 -7.35 11.50 23.06
C GLU A 62 -7.04 12.81 23.82
N ASP A 63 -6.10 12.78 24.76
CA ASP A 63 -5.67 13.94 25.56
C ASP A 63 -4.36 14.60 25.06
N SER A 64 -3.75 14.08 24.00
CA SER A 64 -2.48 14.60 23.46
C SER A 64 -2.66 15.86 22.62
N GLU A 65 -1.61 16.68 22.55
CA GLU A 65 -1.59 17.90 21.73
C GLU A 65 -1.66 17.54 20.24
N LYS A 66 -2.60 18.16 19.52
CA LYS A 66 -2.72 18.06 18.06
C LYS A 66 -1.52 18.72 17.39
N ARG A 67 -0.94 18.02 16.41
CA ARG A 67 0.20 18.52 15.63
C ARG A 67 0.22 17.92 14.23
N PRO A 68 0.95 18.51 13.28
CA PRO A 68 1.29 17.81 12.05
C PRO A 68 2.12 16.56 12.35
N ALA A 69 1.93 15.52 11.55
CA ALA A 69 2.78 14.33 11.57
C ALA A 69 3.07 13.86 10.14
N PHE A 70 4.15 13.10 10.01
CA PHE A 70 4.64 12.59 8.75
C PHE A 70 4.95 11.10 8.88
N GLU A 71 4.55 10.35 7.86
CA GLU A 71 4.89 8.94 7.69
C GLU A 71 5.45 8.72 6.29
N THR A 72 6.37 7.77 6.17
CA THR A 72 6.90 7.29 4.90
C THR A 72 7.01 5.78 4.98
N THR A 73 6.48 5.09 3.98
CA THR A 73 6.52 3.63 3.92
C THR A 73 7.23 3.21 2.65
N LEU A 74 8.21 2.33 2.79
CA LEU A 74 8.84 1.65 1.66
C LEU A 74 8.14 0.30 1.48
N GLU A 75 7.65 0.04 0.29
CA GLU A 75 6.99 -1.22 -0.05
C GLU A 75 7.77 -1.91 -1.16
N PHE A 76 7.82 -3.24 -1.08
CA PHE A 76 8.51 -4.07 -2.06
C PHE A 76 7.70 -5.33 -2.29
N GLY A 77 7.49 -5.66 -3.57
CA GLY A 77 6.90 -6.91 -4.02
C GLY A 77 7.90 -7.70 -4.84
N ILE A 78 7.92 -9.02 -4.64
CA ILE A 78 8.80 -9.95 -5.35
C ILE A 78 7.95 -11.09 -5.90
N ALA A 79 8.01 -11.31 -7.21
CA ALA A 79 7.47 -12.48 -7.87
C ALA A 79 8.53 -13.59 -7.88
N TRP A 80 8.20 -14.74 -7.28
CA TRP A 80 9.11 -15.90 -7.25
C TRP A 80 8.92 -16.86 -8.43
N ALA A 81 7.82 -16.72 -9.16
CA ALA A 81 7.44 -17.59 -10.27
C ALA A 81 7.18 -16.77 -11.54
N ASP A 82 7.66 -17.27 -12.68
CA ASP A 82 7.51 -16.63 -14.00
C ASP A 82 6.05 -16.47 -14.45
N ASP A 83 5.12 -17.20 -13.84
CA ASP A 83 3.68 -17.11 -14.10
C ASP A 83 2.94 -16.20 -13.12
N PHE A 84 3.67 -15.46 -12.27
CA PHE A 84 3.15 -14.51 -11.30
C PHE A 84 2.17 -15.12 -10.29
N SER A 85 2.24 -16.43 -10.06
CA SER A 85 1.34 -17.15 -9.15
C SER A 85 1.73 -17.07 -7.68
N PHE A 86 3.00 -16.76 -7.40
CA PHE A 86 3.57 -16.82 -6.06
C PHE A 86 4.62 -15.72 -5.84
N GLY A 87 4.58 -15.09 -4.69
CA GLY A 87 5.44 -13.96 -4.34
C GLY A 87 5.55 -13.69 -2.84
N SER A 88 6.28 -12.63 -2.52
CA SER A 88 6.35 -12.04 -1.18
C SER A 88 6.24 -10.53 -1.25
N GLU A 89 5.73 -9.92 -0.19
CA GLU A 89 5.74 -8.47 -0.01
C GLU A 89 6.32 -8.12 1.35
N PHE A 90 6.89 -6.92 1.48
CA PHE A 90 7.27 -6.36 2.76
C PHE A 90 7.16 -4.83 2.76
N SER A 91 6.77 -4.28 3.90
CA SER A 91 6.62 -2.85 4.12
C SER A 91 7.50 -2.41 5.29
N ILE A 92 8.17 -1.26 5.13
CA ILE A 92 9.04 -0.68 6.15
C ILE A 92 8.56 0.74 6.42
N PRO A 93 7.80 0.96 7.51
CA PRO A 93 7.30 2.27 7.86
C PRO A 93 8.35 3.07 8.64
N PHE A 94 8.34 4.37 8.41
CA PHE A 94 9.06 5.36 9.20
C PHE A 94 8.12 6.52 9.50
N SER A 95 8.12 7.02 10.72
CA SER A 95 7.21 8.10 11.08
C SER A 95 7.80 9.02 12.15
N ASP A 96 7.19 10.19 12.30
CA ASP A 96 7.31 11.00 13.52
C ASP A 96 6.04 10.96 14.39
N THR A 97 5.15 10.01 14.17
CA THR A 97 3.87 9.90 14.90
C THR A 97 4.08 9.51 16.36
N GLY A 98 5.17 8.80 16.70
CA GLY A 98 5.43 8.30 18.05
C GLY A 98 5.73 9.36 19.12
N THR A 99 6.42 10.46 18.77
CA THR A 99 6.85 11.48 19.77
C THR A 99 6.55 12.92 19.32
N ASN A 100 6.34 13.81 20.28
CA ASN A 100 6.12 15.24 20.01
C ASN A 100 7.42 15.99 19.66
N ASP A 101 8.59 15.34 19.70
CA ASP A 101 9.90 15.94 19.45
C ASP A 101 10.29 15.96 17.96
N ASN A 102 9.35 15.66 17.05
CA ASN A 102 9.60 15.49 15.60
C ASN A 102 10.73 14.48 15.30
N GLN A 103 10.87 13.48 16.16
CA GLN A 103 11.84 12.41 15.96
C GLN A 103 11.27 11.45 14.92
N TYR A 104 12.02 11.24 13.84
CA TYR A 104 11.64 10.35 12.75
C TYR A 104 12.34 9.00 12.94
N GLU A 105 11.58 7.94 13.25
CA GLU A 105 12.11 6.60 13.55
C GLU A 105 11.42 5.51 12.74
N LEU A 106 12.00 4.31 12.81
CA LEU A 106 11.47 3.09 12.23
C LEU A 106 10.21 2.65 13.00
N GLY A 107 9.16 2.28 12.26
CA GLY A 107 7.99 1.62 12.83
C GLY A 107 8.04 0.09 12.68
N ASP A 108 6.94 -0.58 13.04
CA ASP A 108 6.85 -2.02 12.93
C ASP A 108 6.80 -2.47 11.46
N ILE A 109 7.79 -3.28 11.06
CA ILE A 109 7.92 -3.86 9.72
C ILE A 109 6.84 -4.93 9.53
N GLU A 110 6.15 -4.88 8.41
CA GLU A 110 5.23 -5.92 7.99
C GLU A 110 5.85 -6.77 6.88
N ILE A 111 5.66 -8.08 6.97
CA ILE A 111 6.06 -9.00 5.91
C ILE A 111 4.90 -9.92 5.53
N MET A 112 4.68 -10.06 4.24
CA MET A 112 3.87 -11.13 3.65
C MET A 112 4.81 -12.13 2.99
N PRO A 113 5.35 -13.11 3.75
CA PRO A 113 6.35 -14.03 3.23
C PRO A 113 5.81 -14.92 2.10
N ILE A 114 4.50 -15.14 2.07
CA ILE A 114 3.83 -15.97 1.05
C ILE A 114 2.55 -15.25 0.62
N LYS A 115 2.52 -14.82 -0.64
CA LYS A 115 1.30 -14.47 -1.40
C LYS A 115 1.11 -15.51 -2.50
N TYR A 116 -0.12 -15.98 -2.68
CA TYR A 116 -0.45 -16.98 -3.70
C TYR A 116 -1.75 -16.63 -4.44
N ALA A 117 -1.67 -16.57 -5.77
CA ALA A 117 -2.81 -16.31 -6.64
C ALA A 117 -3.64 -17.58 -6.87
N PHE A 118 -4.81 -17.67 -6.24
CA PHE A 118 -5.78 -18.76 -6.46
C PHE A 118 -6.44 -18.67 -7.84
N LEU A 119 -6.59 -17.45 -8.35
CA LEU A 119 -7.04 -17.15 -9.70
C LEU A 119 -6.11 -16.09 -10.27
N ASN A 120 -5.51 -16.36 -11.42
CA ASN A 120 -4.54 -15.46 -12.05
C ASN A 120 -4.88 -15.26 -13.53
N GLN A 121 -5.84 -14.37 -13.81
CA GLN A 121 -6.28 -14.06 -15.17
C GLN A 121 -6.05 -12.59 -15.50
N PRO A 122 -5.90 -12.23 -16.79
CA PRO A 122 -5.63 -10.85 -17.20
C PRO A 122 -6.53 -9.78 -16.57
N GLU A 123 -7.83 -10.06 -16.41
CA GLU A 123 -8.79 -9.10 -15.87
C GLU A 123 -9.35 -9.50 -14.50
N THR A 124 -8.90 -10.62 -13.92
CA THR A 124 -9.43 -11.12 -12.65
C THR A 124 -8.34 -11.85 -11.89
N VAL A 125 -7.97 -11.31 -10.72
CA VAL A 125 -6.97 -11.91 -9.86
C VAL A 125 -7.56 -12.07 -8.45
N LEU A 126 -7.32 -13.21 -7.84
CA LEU A 126 -7.66 -13.48 -6.45
C LEU A 126 -6.45 -14.07 -5.76
N THR A 127 -5.92 -13.36 -4.78
CA THR A 127 -4.69 -13.71 -4.08
C THR A 127 -4.93 -13.75 -2.59
N GLY A 128 -4.38 -14.77 -1.93
CA GLY A 128 -4.33 -14.84 -0.48
C GLY A 128 -2.91 -14.77 0.03
N GLY A 129 -2.75 -14.36 1.28
CA GLY A 129 -1.46 -14.32 1.94
C GLY A 129 -1.56 -14.46 3.44
N ILE A 130 -0.39 -14.59 4.07
CA ILE A 130 -0.22 -14.48 5.51
C ILE A 130 0.61 -13.22 5.74
N SER A 131 0.11 -12.31 6.56
CA SER A 131 0.86 -11.14 7.03
C SER A 131 1.49 -11.42 8.40
N ILE A 132 2.64 -10.82 8.65
CA ILE A 132 3.36 -10.87 9.92
C ILE A 132 3.86 -9.45 10.23
N GLY A 133 3.26 -8.81 11.23
CA GLY A 133 3.77 -7.58 11.84
C GLY A 133 4.90 -7.92 12.83
N LEU A 134 6.06 -7.28 12.66
CA LEU A 134 7.25 -7.50 13.48
C LEU A 134 7.45 -6.36 14.48
N PRO A 135 7.71 -6.64 15.78
CA PRO A 135 7.93 -5.64 16.82
C PRO A 135 9.33 -5.02 16.68
N THR A 136 9.48 -4.12 15.71
CA THR A 136 10.76 -3.55 15.27
C THR A 136 10.84 -2.05 15.54
N GLY A 137 9.70 -1.39 15.70
CA GLY A 137 9.58 -0.04 16.20
C GLY A 137 9.83 0.05 17.71
N ASP A 138 10.23 1.23 18.15
CA ASP A 138 10.48 1.53 19.56
C ASP A 138 9.15 1.84 20.28
N GLY A 139 8.63 0.88 21.04
CA GLY A 139 7.38 1.03 21.78
C GLY A 139 7.41 2.04 22.92
N GLU A 140 8.57 2.22 23.58
CA GLU A 140 8.71 3.25 24.62
C GLU A 140 8.52 4.66 24.05
N LYS A 141 8.88 4.83 22.77
CA LYS A 141 8.69 6.07 22.02
C LYS A 141 7.42 6.08 21.17
N GLY A 142 6.61 5.03 21.17
CA GLY A 142 5.38 4.92 20.41
C GLY A 142 5.57 4.81 18.89
N PHE A 143 6.70 4.28 18.43
CA PHE A 143 6.93 3.97 17.02
C PHE A 143 6.59 2.53 16.66
N GLY A 144 6.41 1.65 17.65
CA GLY A 144 5.91 0.30 17.46
C GLY A 144 5.04 -0.12 18.63
N GLU A 145 4.44 -1.30 18.52
CA GLU A 145 3.48 -1.81 19.51
C GLU A 145 4.12 -2.83 20.48
N GLU A 146 5.41 -3.15 20.28
CA GLU A 146 6.14 -4.23 20.98
C GLU A 146 5.48 -5.61 20.83
N GLN A 147 4.66 -5.76 19.78
CA GLN A 147 3.81 -6.92 19.54
C GLN A 147 4.10 -7.52 18.17
N THR A 148 4.04 -8.85 18.11
CA THR A 148 4.02 -9.61 16.87
C THR A 148 2.57 -9.84 16.51
N LYS A 149 2.21 -9.50 15.29
CA LYS A 149 0.87 -9.71 14.74
C LYS A 149 0.91 -10.77 13.64
N LEU A 150 -0.16 -11.53 13.52
CA LEU A 150 -0.35 -12.48 12.42
C LEU A 150 -1.67 -12.18 11.72
N GLY A 151 -1.57 -11.88 10.43
CA GLY A 151 -2.68 -11.58 9.54
C GLY A 151 -2.96 -12.70 8.55
N ALA A 152 -4.23 -12.86 8.19
CA ALA A 152 -4.66 -13.57 6.99
C ALA A 152 -5.32 -12.58 6.05
N VAL A 153 -4.79 -12.46 4.84
CA VAL A 153 -5.22 -11.45 3.86
C VAL A 153 -5.77 -12.08 2.61
N LEU A 154 -6.77 -11.43 2.01
CA LEU A 154 -7.36 -11.78 0.73
C LEU A 154 -7.52 -10.51 -0.11
N PHE A 155 -6.99 -10.55 -1.33
CA PHE A 155 -7.01 -9.47 -2.30
C PHE A 155 -7.74 -9.91 -3.56
N PHE A 156 -8.57 -9.03 -4.11
CA PHE A 156 -9.32 -9.27 -5.33
C PHE A 156 -9.22 -8.09 -6.29
N ASP A 157 -8.73 -8.36 -7.50
CA ASP A 157 -8.70 -7.42 -8.60
C ASP A 157 -9.69 -7.85 -9.68
N LYS A 158 -10.50 -6.91 -10.15
CA LYS A 158 -11.28 -7.07 -11.38
C LYS A 158 -11.15 -5.84 -12.24
N SER A 159 -10.67 -6.01 -13.47
CA SER A 159 -10.83 -4.99 -14.50
C SER A 159 -11.95 -5.33 -15.47
N TRP A 160 -12.50 -4.29 -16.09
CA TRP A 160 -13.35 -4.40 -17.26
C TRP A 160 -13.13 -3.18 -18.15
N ARG A 161 -12.48 -3.41 -19.30
CA ARG A 161 -12.01 -2.32 -20.16
C ARG A 161 -11.12 -1.38 -19.34
N ASN A 162 -11.51 -0.11 -19.21
CA ASN A 162 -10.79 0.94 -18.49
C ASN A 162 -11.20 1.07 -17.02
N TRP A 163 -12.17 0.28 -16.55
CA TRP A 163 -12.59 0.27 -15.15
C TRP A 163 -11.81 -0.77 -14.37
N PHE A 164 -11.53 -0.45 -13.12
CA PHE A 164 -10.98 -1.39 -12.15
C PHE A 164 -11.74 -1.33 -10.83
N PHE A 165 -11.88 -2.51 -10.23
CA PHE A 165 -12.51 -2.77 -8.95
C PHE A 165 -11.53 -3.59 -8.12
N GLY A 166 -11.11 -3.04 -6.98
CA GLY A 166 -10.26 -3.71 -6.00
C GLY A 166 -11.03 -3.98 -4.72
N ALA A 167 -10.72 -5.09 -4.04
CA ALA A 167 -11.23 -5.38 -2.71
C ALA A 167 -10.23 -6.16 -1.88
N ASN A 168 -10.06 -5.74 -0.62
CA ASN A 168 -9.17 -6.37 0.36
C ASN A 168 -10.00 -6.78 1.57
N ALA A 169 -9.64 -7.91 2.16
CA ALA A 169 -10.13 -8.34 3.46
C ALA A 169 -8.96 -8.88 4.26
N GLU A 170 -8.79 -8.36 5.47
CA GLU A 170 -7.74 -8.75 6.40
C GLU A 170 -8.34 -9.12 7.74
N TYR A 171 -7.80 -10.18 8.33
CA TYR A 171 -8.05 -10.53 9.72
C TYR A 171 -6.70 -10.68 10.40
N GLU A 172 -6.42 -9.84 11.39
CA GLU A 172 -5.16 -9.83 12.11
C GLU A 172 -5.36 -10.07 13.60
N SER A 173 -4.40 -10.76 14.21
CA SER A 173 -4.38 -10.98 15.66
C SER A 173 -2.99 -10.82 16.24
N VAL A 174 -2.92 -10.14 17.38
CA VAL A 174 -1.72 -10.04 18.21
C VAL A 174 -1.45 -11.39 18.88
N ILE A 175 -0.25 -11.93 18.64
CA ILE A 175 0.19 -13.23 19.19
C ILE A 175 1.28 -13.11 20.26
N SER A 176 1.89 -11.95 20.43
CA SER A 176 2.86 -11.70 21.50
C SER A 176 2.53 -10.44 22.29
N GLY A 177 1.72 -10.57 23.34
CA GLY A 177 1.30 -9.44 24.16
C GLY A 177 -0.15 -9.60 24.64
N PRO A 178 -0.80 -8.49 25.06
CA PRO A 178 -2.25 -8.44 25.21
C PRO A 178 -2.92 -8.84 23.89
N VAL A 179 -3.83 -9.81 23.95
CA VAL A 179 -4.49 -10.30 22.74
C VAL A 179 -5.46 -9.25 22.23
N GLU A 180 -5.22 -8.81 21.00
CA GLU A 180 -6.11 -7.98 20.21
C GLU A 180 -6.41 -8.68 18.87
N THR A 181 -7.54 -8.34 18.29
CA THR A 181 -7.99 -8.87 17.00
C THR A 181 -8.73 -7.78 16.24
N GLU A 182 -8.32 -7.59 15.00
CA GLU A 182 -8.87 -6.59 14.09
C GLU A 182 -9.32 -7.24 12.78
N VAL A 183 -10.20 -6.54 12.09
CA VAL A 183 -10.60 -6.85 10.72
C VAL A 183 -10.57 -5.58 9.90
N GLU A 184 -9.95 -5.65 8.73
CA GLU A 184 -9.96 -4.56 7.75
C GLU A 184 -10.71 -5.01 6.49
N PHE A 185 -11.52 -4.10 5.95
CA PHE A 185 -12.09 -4.21 4.62
C PHE A 185 -11.76 -2.96 3.83
N ALA A 186 -11.17 -3.13 2.66
CA ALA A 186 -10.88 -2.04 1.77
C ALA A 186 -11.50 -2.30 0.40
N PHE A 187 -12.03 -1.25 -0.23
CA PHE A 187 -12.61 -1.31 -1.56
C PHE A 187 -12.12 -0.17 -2.40
N ALA A 188 -11.99 -0.40 -3.70
CA ALA A 188 -11.62 0.65 -4.61
C ALA A 188 -12.31 0.55 -5.97
N LEU A 189 -12.48 1.72 -6.55
CA LEU A 189 -12.98 1.91 -7.90
C LEU A 189 -12.06 2.91 -8.60
N SER A 190 -11.55 2.55 -9.78
CA SER A 190 -10.80 3.48 -10.61
C SER A 190 -11.24 3.46 -12.06
N TYR A 191 -10.89 4.53 -12.76
CA TYR A 191 -11.01 4.65 -14.20
C TYR A 191 -9.70 5.16 -14.81
N SER A 192 -9.12 4.35 -15.69
CA SER A 192 -7.87 4.67 -16.39
C SER A 192 -8.16 5.21 -17.79
N PHE A 193 -7.53 6.31 -18.17
CA PHE A 193 -7.72 6.94 -19.49
C PHE A 193 -6.85 6.28 -20.57
N ILE A 194 -6.91 4.95 -20.63
CA ILE A 194 -6.17 4.13 -21.58
C ILE A 194 -6.80 4.22 -22.97
N GLU A 195 -5.99 4.54 -23.96
CA GLU A 195 -6.32 4.51 -25.38
C GLU A 195 -6.13 3.10 -25.96
N GLY A 196 -6.90 2.80 -27.01
CA GLY A 196 -6.78 1.52 -27.72
C GLY A 196 -7.53 0.34 -27.08
N THR A 197 -8.17 0.49 -25.92
CA THR A 197 -8.95 -0.59 -25.26
C THR A 197 -10.10 -1.12 -26.13
N GLY A 198 -10.80 -0.24 -26.84
CA GLY A 198 -11.91 -0.62 -27.72
C GLY A 198 -12.99 -1.44 -27.01
N HIS A 199 -13.22 -2.67 -27.49
CA HIS A 199 -14.18 -3.62 -26.90
C HIS A 199 -13.52 -4.76 -26.12
N GLY A 200 -12.18 -4.79 -26.05
CA GLY A 200 -11.41 -5.84 -25.41
C GLY A 200 -10.87 -5.46 -24.04
N ILE A 201 -9.85 -6.21 -23.62
CA ILE A 201 -9.04 -5.97 -22.42
C ILE A 201 -8.19 -4.72 -22.65
N ALA A 202 -8.03 -3.87 -21.64
CA ALA A 202 -7.12 -2.74 -21.75
C ALA A 202 -5.68 -3.23 -21.96
N PRO A 203 -4.93 -2.66 -22.92
CA PRO A 203 -3.56 -3.08 -23.16
C PRO A 203 -2.73 -2.87 -21.88
N SER A 204 -1.92 -3.87 -21.52
CA SER A 204 -0.95 -3.77 -20.41
C SER A 204 0.11 -2.70 -20.67
N LYS A 205 0.38 -2.41 -21.95
CA LYS A 205 1.34 -1.40 -22.42
C LYS A 205 0.70 -0.55 -23.51
N PRO A 206 -0.16 0.43 -23.17
CA PRO A 206 -0.71 1.33 -24.15
C PRO A 206 0.38 2.18 -24.79
N ASP A 207 0.20 2.51 -26.06
CA ASP A 207 1.07 3.43 -26.82
C ASP A 207 0.74 4.89 -26.46
N GLN A 208 0.77 5.20 -25.16
CA GLN A 208 0.60 6.54 -24.61
C GLN A 208 1.83 6.89 -23.80
N SER A 209 2.26 8.15 -23.83
CA SER A 209 3.36 8.59 -22.97
C SER A 209 2.97 8.62 -21.50
N PHE A 210 1.70 8.94 -21.21
CA PHE A 210 1.15 8.94 -19.87
C PHE A 210 -0.31 8.50 -19.89
N VAL A 211 -0.70 7.75 -18.87
CA VAL A 211 -2.08 7.33 -18.61
C VAL A 211 -2.51 7.99 -17.30
N PRO A 212 -3.41 8.98 -17.35
CA PRO A 212 -4.03 9.46 -16.13
C PRO A 212 -5.05 8.43 -15.62
N VAL A 213 -5.21 8.39 -14.31
CA VAL A 213 -6.19 7.54 -13.61
C VAL A 213 -6.84 8.36 -12.52
N ILE A 214 -8.14 8.17 -12.32
CA ILE A 214 -8.85 8.68 -11.15
C ILE A 214 -9.35 7.50 -10.33
N SER A 215 -9.30 7.59 -9.02
CA SER A 215 -9.78 6.52 -8.15
C SER A 215 -10.46 7.05 -6.89
N LEU A 216 -11.23 6.15 -6.28
CA LEU A 216 -11.78 6.29 -4.95
C LEU A 216 -11.52 4.99 -4.20
N GLU A 217 -10.88 5.12 -3.04
CA GLU A 217 -10.67 4.05 -2.08
C GLU A 217 -11.56 4.29 -0.85
N ILE A 218 -12.07 3.22 -0.26
CA ILE A 218 -12.88 3.20 0.95
C ILE A 218 -12.27 2.14 1.85
N ILE A 219 -11.87 2.53 3.07
CA ILE A 219 -11.26 1.64 4.05
C ILE A 219 -12.11 1.61 5.30
N SER A 220 -12.33 0.43 5.86
CA SER A 220 -13.04 0.21 7.10
C SER A 220 -12.24 -0.74 7.96
N GLU A 221 -11.96 -0.34 9.19
CA GLU A 221 -11.24 -1.13 10.17
C GLU A 221 -12.13 -1.32 11.40
N SER A 222 -12.09 -2.48 12.03
CA SER A 222 -12.87 -2.76 13.22
C SER A 222 -12.11 -3.65 14.20
N ILE A 223 -12.03 -3.20 15.45
CA ILE A 223 -11.36 -3.93 16.52
C ILE A 223 -12.38 -4.83 17.20
N LEU A 224 -12.27 -6.15 16.94
CA LEU A 224 -13.25 -7.14 17.36
C LEU A 224 -13.13 -7.48 18.85
N SER A 225 -11.91 -7.47 19.37
CA SER A 225 -11.59 -7.73 20.77
C SER A 225 -10.24 -7.14 21.11
N GLY A 226 -10.09 -6.58 22.31
CA GLY A 226 -8.86 -5.91 22.71
C GLY A 226 -9.17 -4.78 23.68
N LEU A 227 -8.16 -3.96 23.97
CA LEU A 227 -8.34 -2.75 24.77
C LEU A 227 -8.99 -1.63 23.95
N GLU A 228 -8.76 -1.65 22.64
CA GLU A 228 -9.26 -0.66 21.70
C GLU A 228 -10.57 -1.07 21.02
N LYS A 229 -11.26 -2.06 21.59
CA LYS A 229 -12.58 -2.47 21.10
C LYS A 229 -13.52 -1.27 21.06
N GLU A 230 -14.24 -1.12 19.94
CA GLU A 230 -15.11 0.02 19.58
C GLU A 230 -14.42 1.21 18.90
N ASN A 231 -13.09 1.17 18.71
CA ASN A 231 -12.33 2.14 17.92
C ASN A 231 -12.44 1.86 16.41
N ASP A 232 -13.65 1.70 15.89
CA ASP A 232 -13.85 1.41 14.46
C ASP A 232 -13.55 2.64 13.61
N THR A 233 -12.80 2.45 12.53
CA THR A 233 -12.48 3.52 11.58
C THR A 233 -13.17 3.30 10.24
N PHE A 234 -13.54 4.40 9.60
CA PHE A 234 -14.06 4.38 8.24
C PHE A 234 -13.55 5.60 7.50
N THR A 235 -12.82 5.40 6.41
CA THR A 235 -12.18 6.48 5.66
C THR A 235 -12.52 6.41 4.17
N ILE A 236 -12.50 7.57 3.53
CA ILE A 236 -12.59 7.70 2.07
C ILE A 236 -11.35 8.39 1.55
N LEU A 237 -10.85 7.93 0.40
CA LEU A 237 -9.63 8.44 -0.20
C LEU A 237 -9.83 8.58 -1.72
N PRO A 238 -10.33 9.74 -2.20
CA PRO A 238 -10.23 10.12 -3.60
C PRO A 238 -8.78 10.40 -3.99
N SER A 239 -8.35 9.92 -5.16
CA SER A 239 -7.00 10.19 -5.66
C SER A 239 -6.91 10.28 -7.18
N VAL A 240 -5.78 10.84 -7.62
CA VAL A 240 -5.37 10.92 -9.02
C VAL A 240 -4.01 10.25 -9.18
N HIS A 241 -3.84 9.53 -10.28
CA HIS A 241 -2.60 8.85 -10.61
C HIS A 241 -2.17 9.21 -12.03
N LEU A 242 -0.86 9.18 -12.25
CA LEU A 242 -0.24 9.35 -13.55
C LEU A 242 0.82 8.26 -13.70
N TRP A 243 0.60 7.34 -14.62
CA TRP A 243 1.58 6.31 -14.94
C TRP A 243 2.19 6.56 -16.32
N ASN A 244 3.47 6.27 -16.48
CA ASN A 244 4.19 6.28 -17.76
C ASN A 244 4.41 4.84 -18.29
N PRO A 245 3.66 4.38 -19.32
CA PRO A 245 3.75 3.00 -19.81
C PRO A 245 5.14 2.52 -20.20
N ALA A 246 5.93 3.42 -20.79
CA ALA A 246 7.25 3.10 -21.32
C ALA A 246 8.31 2.88 -20.23
N SER A 247 8.18 3.54 -19.08
CA SER A 247 9.18 3.51 -18.01
C SER A 247 8.71 2.83 -16.73
N GLY A 248 7.43 2.48 -16.65
CA GLY A 248 6.78 1.86 -15.50
C GLY A 248 6.68 2.68 -14.24
N TRP A 249 7.08 3.95 -14.30
CA TRP A 249 6.87 4.87 -13.20
C TRP A 249 5.40 5.25 -13.06
N GLN A 250 4.94 5.28 -11.82
CA GLN A 250 3.66 5.83 -11.43
C GLN A 250 3.83 6.82 -10.29
N ALA A 251 3.11 7.94 -10.38
CA ALA A 251 2.94 8.89 -9.29
C ALA A 251 1.45 9.01 -8.94
N SER A 252 1.13 9.01 -7.66
CA SER A 252 -0.24 9.11 -7.14
C SER A 252 -0.32 10.22 -6.10
N LEU A 253 -1.44 10.95 -6.06
CA LEU A 253 -1.76 11.96 -5.06
C LEU A 253 -3.21 11.76 -4.60
N GLY A 254 -3.41 11.62 -3.29
CA GLY A 254 -4.73 11.41 -2.70
C GLY A 254 -4.95 12.23 -1.43
N GLY A 255 -6.21 12.44 -1.08
CA GLY A 255 -6.62 13.04 0.19
C GLY A 255 -7.57 12.11 0.92
N GLU A 256 -7.21 11.69 2.12
CA GLU A 256 -7.99 10.78 2.95
C GLU A 256 -8.76 11.55 4.02
N VAL A 257 -10.04 11.22 4.16
CA VAL A 257 -10.95 11.82 5.12
C VAL A 257 -11.54 10.71 6.00
N PRO A 258 -11.21 10.68 7.30
CA PRO A 258 -11.92 9.85 8.26
C PRO A 258 -13.35 10.34 8.47
N LEU A 259 -14.31 9.42 8.40
CA LEU A 259 -15.75 9.66 8.54
C LEU A 259 -16.33 9.04 9.82
N SER A 260 -15.54 8.23 10.54
CA SER A 260 -15.85 7.67 11.84
C SER A 260 -15.78 8.72 12.97
N SER A 261 -16.37 8.40 14.12
CA SER A 261 -16.25 9.21 15.33
C SER A 261 -14.88 9.09 15.98
N TYR A 262 -14.28 7.90 15.94
CA TYR A 262 -12.90 7.68 16.32
C TYR A 262 -11.99 8.01 15.12
N LYS A 263 -11.03 8.90 15.32
CA LYS A 263 -10.06 9.32 14.31
C LYS A 263 -8.84 9.93 14.97
N ALA A 264 -7.65 9.56 14.50
CA ALA A 264 -6.38 10.14 14.97
C ALA A 264 -6.07 11.49 14.32
N ASN A 265 -6.78 11.86 13.26
CA ASN A 265 -6.53 13.06 12.47
C ASN A 265 -7.81 13.49 11.74
N ASP A 266 -7.87 14.76 11.34
CA ASP A 266 -9.02 15.30 10.60
C ASP A 266 -8.90 15.06 9.09
N PHE A 267 -7.67 14.97 8.58
CA PHE A 267 -7.35 14.77 7.18
C PHE A 267 -5.93 14.23 6.99
N GLN A 268 -5.69 13.52 5.89
CA GLN A 268 -4.35 13.06 5.51
C GLN A 268 -4.12 13.24 4.01
N ILE A 269 -2.93 13.71 3.63
CA ILE A 269 -2.49 13.81 2.23
C ILE A 269 -1.51 12.69 1.95
N HIS A 270 -1.71 12.02 0.82
CA HIS A 270 -0.88 10.90 0.39
C HIS A 270 -0.18 11.19 -0.93
N PHE A 271 1.10 10.87 -1.01
CA PHE A 271 1.86 10.87 -2.23
C PHE A 271 2.61 9.54 -2.39
N LYS A 272 2.35 8.81 -3.47
CA LYS A 272 2.99 7.52 -3.77
C LYS A 272 3.81 7.62 -5.04
N LEU A 273 5.04 7.14 -5.02
CA LEU A 273 5.86 6.87 -6.20
C LEU A 273 6.15 5.38 -6.28
N LYS A 274 5.85 4.78 -7.42
CA LYS A 274 6.03 3.35 -7.68
C LYS A 274 6.80 3.15 -8.99
N ASN A 275 7.56 2.07 -9.06
CA ASN A 275 8.04 1.49 -10.31
C ASN A 275 8.17 -0.03 -10.19
N HIS A 276 8.38 -0.68 -11.34
CA HIS A 276 8.80 -2.08 -11.39
C HIS A 276 10.32 -2.18 -11.38
N PHE A 277 10.84 -3.22 -10.74
CA PHE A 277 12.27 -3.49 -10.66
C PHE A 277 12.53 -4.99 -10.63
N ASP A 278 13.25 -5.52 -11.62
CA ASP A 278 13.60 -6.94 -11.66
C ASP A 278 14.61 -7.30 -10.55
N TRP A 279 14.11 -7.93 -9.48
CA TRP A 279 14.91 -8.36 -8.33
C TRP A 279 15.88 -9.50 -8.65
N SER A 280 15.67 -10.24 -9.74
CA SER A 280 16.50 -11.39 -10.10
C SER A 280 17.95 -10.99 -10.38
N HIS A 281 18.21 -9.74 -10.76
CA HIS A 281 19.55 -9.20 -10.96
C HIS A 281 20.34 -9.01 -9.66
N LEU A 282 19.67 -8.86 -8.52
CA LEU A 282 20.33 -8.69 -7.21
C LEU A 282 20.46 -10.00 -6.44
N LEU A 283 19.61 -10.99 -6.72
CA LEU A 283 19.53 -12.26 -6.00
C LEU A 283 20.36 -13.40 -6.63
N ASN A 284 20.98 -13.15 -7.80
CA ASN A 284 21.92 -14.05 -8.50
C ASN A 284 23.38 -13.63 -8.32
#